data_AF-A0A834DWL5-F1
#
_entry.id   AF-A0A834DWL5-F1
#
_cell.length_a   1.000
_cell.length_b   1.000
_cell.length_c   1.000
_cell.angle_alpha   90.00
_cell.angle_beta   90.00
_cell.angle_gamma   90.00
#
_symmetry.space_group_name_H-M   'P 1'
#
loop_
_entity.id
_entity.type
_entity.pdbx_description
1 polymer ?
#
loop_
_entity_poly.entity_id
_entity_poly.type
_entity_poly.pdbx_seq_one_letter_code
_entity_poly.pdbx_strand_id
1 'polypeptide(L)'
;MEAQVHKLREELINVNSQRKQQLVELGLLREEEKQRATRDHEAVVSKLKAESEKMKIELKKTHAAETEMTLEKANSRLKQIEKEYLQKLAKSSQTIAELQTAISSLREENSRQQLAAERRLQDAAQKFEDEKKQLIRDNDRAIKALQDELENRCNQVRCVEKKLQHKELEAQEQITYIRQEYETKFKGLMPVSLRQELEDTISSLKSQVNFLQKRASILQEELTTYQGGR
;
A
#
# COMPACT_ATOMS: atom_id res chain seq x y z
N MET A 1 112.88 99.59 70.40
CA MET A 1 111.45 99.26 70.55
C MET A 1 110.69 99.33 69.23
N GLU A 2 110.90 100.37 68.41
CA GLU A 2 110.17 100.56 67.15
C GLU A 2 110.33 99.43 66.12
N ALA A 3 111.54 98.86 65.98
CA ALA A 3 111.79 97.76 65.05
C ALA A 3 111.02 96.45 65.41
N GLN A 4 110.83 96.15 66.70
CA GLN A 4 110.06 94.99 67.14
C GLN A 4 108.55 95.20 66.93
N VAL A 5 108.05 96.41 67.16
CA VAL A 5 106.66 96.79 66.87
C VAL A 5 106.39 96.72 65.37
N HIS A 6 107.34 97.15 64.53
CA HIS A 6 107.21 97.07 63.09
C HIS A 6 107.16 95.61 62.60
N LYS A 7 108.02 94.74 63.13
CA LYS A 7 108.04 93.30 62.82
C LYS A 7 106.76 92.58 63.25
N LEU A 8 106.25 92.85 64.45
CA LEU A 8 104.99 92.27 64.93
C LEU A 8 103.77 92.75 64.11
N ARG A 9 103.80 93.99 63.62
CA ARG A 9 102.77 94.50 62.68
C ARG A 9 102.81 93.78 61.34
N GLU A 10 104.00 93.55 60.79
CA GLU A 10 104.17 92.78 59.54
C GLU A 10 103.74 91.32 59.70
N GLU A 11 104.10 90.67 60.81
CA GLU A 11 103.65 89.31 61.14
C GLU A 11 102.12 89.24 61.27
N LEU A 12 101.49 90.21 61.94
CA LEU A 12 100.03 90.28 62.04
C LEU A 12 99.35 90.49 60.68
N ILE A 13 99.94 91.33 59.82
CA ILE A 13 99.47 91.54 58.44
C ILE A 13 99.58 90.24 57.63
N ASN A 14 100.70 89.52 57.76
CA ASN A 14 100.93 88.25 57.09
C ASN A 14 100.00 87.13 57.58
N VAL A 15 99.77 87.02 58.89
CA VAL A 15 98.83 86.03 59.44
C VAL A 15 97.39 86.36 59.04
N ASN A 16 97.02 87.64 59.00
CA ASN A 16 95.70 88.08 58.54
C ASN A 16 95.52 87.83 57.03
N SER A 17 96.55 88.07 56.21
CA SER A 17 96.51 87.76 54.77
C SER A 17 96.39 86.25 54.52
N GLN A 18 97.17 85.42 55.23
CA GLN A 18 97.06 83.96 55.19
C GLN A 18 95.67 83.47 55.63
N ARG A 19 95.11 84.01 56.72
CA ARG A 19 93.77 83.65 57.20
C ARG A 19 92.69 84.04 56.18
N LYS A 20 92.79 85.21 55.56
CA LYS A 20 91.89 85.63 54.48
C LYS A 20 92.00 84.70 53.28
N GLN A 21 93.21 84.31 52.91
CA GLN A 21 93.44 83.35 51.82
C GLN A 21 92.82 81.98 52.13
N GLN A 22 93.03 81.43 53.34
CA GLN A 22 92.41 80.18 53.77
C GLN A 22 90.87 80.22 53.74
N LEU A 23 90.25 81.35 54.13
CA LEU A 23 88.80 81.50 54.05
C LEU A 23 88.30 81.49 52.59
N VAL A 24 89.05 82.10 51.67
CA VAL A 24 88.74 82.06 50.24
C VAL A 24 88.88 80.64 49.69
N GLU A 25 89.98 79.94 50.01
CA GLU A 25 90.21 78.55 49.60
C GLU A 25 89.12 77.61 50.13
N LEU A 26 88.73 77.72 51.41
CA LEU A 26 87.62 76.97 51.98
C LEU A 26 86.27 77.29 51.31
N GLY A 27 86.05 78.56 50.95
CA GLY A 27 84.87 78.97 50.20
C GLY A 27 84.79 78.35 48.80
N LEU A 28 85.93 78.31 48.09
CA LEU A 28 86.06 77.65 46.80
C LEU A 28 85.82 76.14 46.90
N LEU A 29 86.43 75.47 47.88
CA LEU A 29 86.24 74.03 48.11
C LEU A 29 84.76 73.68 48.37
N ARG A 30 84.06 74.47 49.20
CA ARG A 30 82.62 74.25 49.45
C ARG A 30 81.77 74.47 48.19
N GLU A 31 82.10 75.48 47.39
CA GLU A 31 81.40 75.72 46.13
C GLU A 31 81.67 74.62 45.12
N GLU A 32 82.91 74.11 45.04
CA GLU A 32 83.27 72.95 44.23
C GLU A 32 82.54 71.67 44.66
N GLU A 33 82.46 71.40 45.97
CA GLU A 33 81.71 70.26 46.52
C GLU A 33 80.21 70.37 46.21
N LYS A 34 79.62 71.55 46.38
CA LYS A 34 78.22 71.81 46.05
C LYS A 34 77.96 71.62 44.55
N GLN A 35 78.83 72.12 43.69
CA GLN A 35 78.72 71.90 42.25
C GLN A 35 78.89 70.43 41.87
N ARG A 36 79.82 69.71 42.52
CA ARG A 36 80.01 68.27 42.32
C ARG A 36 78.76 67.49 42.71
N ALA A 37 78.18 67.76 43.88
CA ALA A 37 76.95 67.12 44.34
C ALA A 37 75.77 67.37 43.38
N THR A 38 75.63 68.58 42.84
CA THR A 38 74.61 68.90 41.83
C THR A 38 74.85 68.11 40.54
N ARG A 39 76.08 68.08 40.02
CA ARG A 39 76.43 67.30 38.81
C ARG A 39 76.19 65.81 38.99
N ASP A 40 76.56 65.25 40.15
CA ASP A 40 76.35 63.84 40.46
C ASP A 40 74.85 63.52 40.55
N HIS A 41 74.06 64.39 41.19
CA HIS A 41 72.61 64.25 41.24
C HIS A 41 71.98 64.31 39.84
N GLU A 42 72.35 65.29 39.01
CA GLU A 42 71.88 65.41 37.63
C GLU A 42 72.25 64.18 36.79
N ALA A 43 73.45 63.63 36.97
CA ALA A 43 73.89 62.41 36.29
C ALA A 43 73.04 61.20 36.70
N VAL A 44 72.77 61.01 38.00
CA VAL A 44 71.90 59.94 38.51
C VAL A 44 70.48 60.08 37.99
N VAL A 45 69.91 61.30 38.04
CA VAL A 45 68.56 61.56 37.52
C VAL A 45 68.48 61.29 36.02
N SER A 46 69.48 61.71 35.26
CA SER A 46 69.55 61.47 33.80
C SER A 46 69.65 59.98 33.49
N LYS A 47 70.44 59.23 34.26
CA LYS A 47 70.55 57.77 34.14
C LYS A 47 69.23 57.07 34.44
N LEU A 48 68.57 57.41 35.56
CA LEU A 48 67.27 56.84 35.93
C LEU A 48 66.19 57.16 34.90
N LYS A 49 66.17 58.37 34.33
CA LYS A 49 65.26 58.73 33.23
C LYS A 49 65.50 57.89 31.99
N ALA A 50 66.76 57.68 31.60
CA ALA A 50 67.11 56.84 30.45
C ALA A 50 66.72 55.37 30.68
N GLU A 51 66.97 54.83 31.88
CA GLU A 51 66.56 53.49 32.27
C GLU A 51 65.03 53.32 32.28
N SER A 52 64.30 54.31 32.81
CA SER A 52 62.82 54.30 32.82
C SER A 52 62.23 54.36 31.40
N GLU A 53 62.76 55.20 30.51
CA GLU A 53 62.29 55.24 29.12
C GLU A 53 62.65 53.97 28.36
N LYS A 54 63.83 53.39 28.62
CA LYS A 54 64.21 52.08 28.06
C LYS A 54 63.23 50.98 28.51
N MET A 55 62.93 50.88 29.80
CA MET A 55 61.99 49.89 30.34
C MET A 55 60.58 50.06 29.75
N LYS A 56 60.13 51.30 29.57
CA LYS A 56 58.83 51.62 28.95
C LYS A 56 58.78 51.20 27.49
N ILE A 57 59.86 51.39 26.73
CA ILE A 57 59.95 50.92 25.33
C ILE A 57 59.94 49.38 25.29
N GLU A 58 60.71 48.72 26.16
CA GLU A 58 60.75 47.27 26.26
C GLU A 58 59.36 46.69 26.60
N LEU A 59 58.67 47.25 27.60
CA LEU A 59 57.32 46.82 27.98
C LEU A 59 56.31 47.00 26.84
N LYS A 60 56.38 48.10 26.09
CA LYS A 60 55.52 48.29 24.91
C LYS A 60 55.82 47.26 23.82
N LYS A 61 57.10 46.93 23.63
CA LYS A 61 57.52 45.94 22.64
C LYS A 61 57.06 44.53 23.02
N THR A 62 57.18 44.14 24.29
CA THR A 62 56.70 42.83 24.77
C THR A 62 55.18 42.73 24.64
N HIS A 63 54.44 43.76 25.08
CA HIS A 63 52.99 43.80 24.93
C HIS A 63 52.53 43.70 23.46
N ALA A 64 53.20 44.42 22.55
CA ALA A 64 52.90 44.33 21.12
C ALA A 64 53.13 42.92 20.56
N ALA A 65 54.26 42.29 20.91
CA ALA A 65 54.57 40.93 20.48
C ALA A 65 53.60 39.88 21.06
N GLU A 66 53.20 40.01 22.33
CA GLU A 66 52.20 39.15 22.95
C GLU A 66 50.84 39.29 22.26
N THR A 67 50.43 40.54 21.96
CA THR A 67 49.17 40.80 21.23
C THR A 67 49.20 40.19 19.85
N GLU A 68 50.29 40.35 19.10
CA GLU A 68 50.47 39.80 17.76
C GLU A 68 50.42 38.27 17.76
N MET A 69 51.14 37.61 18.68
CA MET A 69 51.09 36.16 18.84
C MET A 69 49.67 35.66 19.14
N THR A 70 48.92 36.39 19.98
CA THR A 70 47.56 36.02 20.35
C THR A 70 46.61 36.15 19.16
N LEU A 71 46.76 37.20 18.36
CA LEU A 71 46.02 37.41 17.12
C LEU A 71 46.35 36.33 16.08
N GLU A 72 47.62 35.95 15.92
CA GLU A 72 48.02 34.91 14.97
C GLU A 72 47.46 33.53 15.35
N LYS A 73 47.44 33.20 16.64
CA LYS A 73 46.79 31.98 17.16
C LYS A 73 45.28 31.99 16.92
N ALA A 74 44.61 33.13 17.13
CA ALA A 74 43.18 33.26 16.86
C ALA A 74 42.87 33.12 15.36
N ASN A 75 43.65 33.81 14.50
CA ASN A 75 43.49 33.76 13.06
C ASN A 75 43.76 32.38 12.46
N SER A 76 44.78 31.66 12.94
CA SER A 76 45.06 30.29 12.50
C SER A 76 43.93 29.34 12.88
N ARG A 77 43.37 29.46 14.10
CA ARG A 77 42.19 28.70 14.53
C ARG A 77 40.96 29.02 13.68
N LEU A 78 40.72 30.29 13.36
CA LEU A 78 39.62 30.71 12.48
C LEU A 78 39.76 30.10 11.07
N LYS A 79 40.95 30.20 10.46
CA LYS A 79 41.22 29.59 9.15
C LYS A 79 41.00 28.08 9.13
N GLN A 80 41.36 27.39 10.22
CA GLN A 80 41.10 25.96 10.34
C GLN A 80 39.60 25.66 10.38
N ILE A 81 38.84 26.39 11.19
CA ILE A 81 37.38 26.25 11.30
C ILE A 81 36.72 26.52 9.94
N GLU A 82 37.09 27.60 9.25
CA GLU A 82 36.58 27.91 7.91
C GLU A 82 36.84 26.78 6.93
N LYS A 83 38.05 26.21 6.92
CA LYS A 83 38.40 25.05 6.07
C LYS A 83 37.53 23.83 6.38
N GLU A 84 37.30 23.53 7.66
CA GLU A 84 36.45 22.40 8.07
C GLU A 84 34.99 22.60 7.64
N TYR A 85 34.44 23.81 7.78
CA TYR A 85 33.08 24.11 7.36
C TYR A 85 32.92 24.10 5.83
N LEU A 86 33.88 24.62 5.08
CA LEU A 86 33.89 24.53 3.62
C LEU A 86 33.94 23.07 3.16
N GLN A 87 34.75 22.23 3.81
CA GLN A 87 34.79 20.80 3.50
C GLN A 87 33.47 20.09 3.82
N LYS A 88 32.85 20.40 4.96
CA LYS A 88 31.52 19.86 5.33
C LYS A 88 30.46 20.27 4.32
N LEU A 89 30.46 21.54 3.90
CA LEU A 89 29.53 22.07 2.90
C LEU A 89 29.72 21.36 1.56
N ALA A 90 30.95 21.21 1.08
CA ALA A 90 31.25 20.50 -0.16
C ALA A 90 30.75 19.04 -0.15
N LYS A 91 31.02 18.31 0.95
CA LYS A 91 30.53 16.92 1.13
C LYS A 91 29.01 16.85 1.15
N SER A 92 28.35 17.79 1.84
CA SER A 92 26.89 17.87 1.88
C SER A 92 26.32 18.12 0.48
N SER A 93 26.88 19.06 -0.27
CA SER A 93 26.45 19.35 -1.64
C SER A 93 26.63 18.17 -2.58
N GLN A 94 27.76 17.44 -2.46
CA GLN A 94 27.98 16.20 -3.21
C GLN A 94 26.93 15.14 -2.88
N THR A 95 26.65 14.92 -1.59
CA THR A 95 25.65 13.94 -1.14
C THR A 95 24.26 14.29 -1.67
N ILE A 96 23.90 15.58 -1.66
CA ILE A 96 22.62 16.05 -2.22
C ILE A 96 22.54 15.74 -3.72
N ALA A 97 23.60 16.00 -4.48
CA ALA A 97 23.63 15.71 -5.91
C ALA A 97 23.48 14.20 -6.19
N GLU A 98 24.19 13.35 -5.45
CA GLU A 98 24.10 11.89 -5.57
C GLU A 98 22.68 11.38 -5.26
N LEU A 99 22.05 11.90 -4.19
CA LEU A 99 20.67 11.57 -3.85
C LEU A 99 19.67 12.04 -4.92
N GLN A 100 19.86 13.23 -5.49
CA GLN A 100 19.01 13.73 -6.58
C GLN A 100 19.11 12.86 -7.84
N THR A 101 20.31 12.41 -8.20
CA THR A 101 20.51 11.46 -9.29
C THR A 101 19.81 10.13 -9.00
N ALA A 102 20.01 9.56 -7.80
CA ALA A 102 19.38 8.30 -7.41
C ALA A 102 17.85 8.38 -7.42
N ILE A 103 17.26 9.46 -6.91
CA ILE A 103 15.80 9.69 -6.96
C ILE A 103 15.31 9.75 -8.41
N SER A 104 16.06 10.40 -9.30
CA SER A 104 15.68 10.53 -10.71
C SER A 104 15.70 9.17 -11.42
N SER A 105 16.76 8.38 -11.21
CA SER A 105 16.85 7.02 -11.75
C SER A 105 15.77 6.09 -11.20
N LEU A 106 15.48 6.14 -9.89
CA LEU A 106 14.41 5.34 -9.29
C LEU A 106 13.02 5.73 -9.81
N ARG A 107 12.76 7.02 -10.04
CA ARG A 107 11.48 7.48 -10.63
C ARG A 107 11.31 6.95 -12.05
N GLU A 108 12.37 7.01 -12.86
CA GLU A 108 12.34 6.49 -14.23
C GLU A 108 12.12 4.98 -14.25
N GLU A 109 12.86 4.23 -13.42
CA GLU A 109 12.71 2.77 -13.32
C GLU A 109 11.31 2.39 -12.83
N ASN A 110 10.79 3.07 -11.81
CA ASN A 110 9.43 2.82 -11.32
C ASN A 110 8.37 3.08 -12.42
N SER A 111 8.52 4.15 -13.21
CA SER A 111 7.63 4.43 -14.34
C SER A 111 7.72 3.36 -15.42
N ARG A 112 8.92 2.89 -15.77
CA ARG A 112 9.12 1.78 -16.72
C ARG A 112 8.50 0.48 -16.24
N GLN A 113 8.69 0.14 -14.96
CA GLN A 113 8.12 -1.06 -14.35
C GLN A 113 6.59 -0.99 -14.31
N GLN A 114 6.02 0.16 -13.96
CA GLN A 114 4.57 0.37 -13.98
C GLN A 114 4.00 0.16 -15.38
N LEU A 115 4.58 0.78 -16.42
CA LEU A 115 4.13 0.59 -17.80
C LEU A 115 4.24 -0.88 -18.26
N ALA A 116 5.31 -1.57 -17.87
CA ALA A 116 5.48 -2.98 -18.18
C ALA A 116 4.44 -3.87 -17.48
N ALA A 117 4.10 -3.56 -16.22
CA ALA A 117 3.06 -4.27 -15.46
C ALA A 117 1.67 -4.02 -16.05
N GLU A 118 1.34 -2.76 -16.40
CA GLU A 118 0.08 -2.38 -17.04
C GLU A 118 -0.10 -3.12 -18.38
N ARG A 119 0.93 -3.18 -19.22
CA ARG A 119 0.89 -3.94 -20.48
C ARG A 119 0.63 -5.43 -20.26
N ARG A 120 1.34 -6.05 -19.30
CA ARG A 120 1.12 -7.47 -18.98
C ARG A 120 -0.30 -7.75 -18.49
N LEU A 121 -0.86 -6.86 -17.68
CA LEU A 121 -2.24 -6.96 -17.22
C LEU A 121 -3.23 -6.82 -18.38
N GLN A 122 -3.01 -5.86 -19.27
CA GLN A 122 -3.84 -5.67 -20.47
C GLN A 122 -3.81 -6.90 -21.38
N ASP A 123 -2.62 -7.46 -21.64
CA ASP A 123 -2.46 -8.66 -22.46
C ASP A 123 -3.17 -9.87 -21.83
N ALA A 124 -3.04 -10.05 -20.51
CA ALA A 124 -3.71 -11.14 -19.79
C ALA A 124 -5.23 -10.97 -19.81
N ALA A 125 -5.74 -9.76 -19.55
CA ALA A 125 -7.17 -9.46 -19.61
C ALA A 125 -7.75 -9.71 -21.00
N GLN A 126 -7.03 -9.30 -22.05
CA GLN A 126 -7.44 -9.54 -23.43
C GLN A 126 -7.52 -11.04 -23.75
N LYS A 127 -6.52 -11.84 -23.34
CA LYS A 127 -6.54 -13.29 -23.52
C LYS A 127 -7.74 -13.93 -22.82
N PHE A 128 -8.02 -13.56 -21.57
CA PHE A 128 -9.18 -14.08 -20.85
C PHE A 128 -10.51 -13.71 -21.52
N GLU A 129 -10.65 -12.49 -22.03
CA GLU A 129 -11.85 -12.10 -22.79
C GLU A 129 -12.00 -12.87 -24.11
N ASP A 130 -10.90 -13.15 -24.79
CA ASP A 130 -10.92 -13.95 -26.03
C ASP A 130 -11.26 -15.42 -25.76
N GLU A 131 -10.69 -16.02 -24.71
CA GLU A 131 -11.02 -17.38 -24.25
C GLU A 131 -12.50 -17.48 -23.83
N LYS A 132 -13.01 -16.50 -23.08
CA LYS A 132 -14.43 -16.42 -22.71
C LYS A 132 -15.34 -16.37 -23.93
N LYS A 133 -15.03 -15.52 -24.92
CA LYS A 133 -15.79 -15.44 -26.18
C LYS A 133 -15.70 -16.74 -26.99
N GLN A 134 -14.56 -17.42 -26.96
CA GLN A 134 -14.41 -18.72 -27.61
C GLN A 134 -15.30 -19.78 -26.94
N LEU A 135 -15.26 -19.89 -25.62
CA LEU A 135 -16.09 -20.82 -24.85
C LEU A 135 -17.58 -20.57 -25.05
N ILE A 136 -18.02 -19.30 -25.10
CA ILE A 136 -19.42 -18.97 -25.40
C ILE A 136 -19.82 -19.52 -26.78
N ARG A 137 -19.00 -19.26 -27.81
CA ARG A 137 -19.27 -19.76 -29.17
C ARG A 137 -19.30 -21.28 -29.26
N ASP A 138 -18.42 -21.97 -28.54
CA ASP A 138 -18.35 -23.42 -28.52
C ASP A 138 -19.56 -24.03 -27.79
N ASN A 139 -19.97 -23.44 -26.67
CA ASN A 139 -21.19 -23.83 -25.96
C ASN A 139 -22.44 -23.59 -26.80
N ASP A 140 -22.56 -22.45 -27.47
CA ASP A 140 -23.70 -22.15 -28.36
C ASP A 140 -23.80 -23.19 -29.50
N ARG A 141 -22.65 -23.57 -30.06
CA ARG A 141 -22.59 -24.61 -31.10
C ARG A 141 -23.03 -25.97 -30.56
N ALA A 142 -22.59 -26.34 -29.36
CA ALA A 142 -22.98 -27.59 -28.71
C ALA A 142 -24.47 -27.63 -28.37
N ILE A 143 -25.01 -26.53 -27.83
CA ILE A 143 -26.44 -26.37 -27.53
C ILE A 143 -27.26 -26.55 -28.80
N LYS A 144 -26.87 -25.89 -29.90
CA LYS A 144 -27.57 -26.02 -31.18
C LYS A 144 -27.56 -27.45 -31.70
N ALA A 145 -26.41 -28.13 -31.65
CA ALA A 145 -26.32 -29.54 -32.06
C ALA A 145 -27.23 -30.46 -31.23
N LEU A 146 -27.30 -30.24 -29.92
CA LEU A 146 -28.19 -31.00 -29.03
C LEU A 146 -29.67 -30.68 -29.28
N GLN A 147 -30.01 -29.43 -29.58
CA GLN A 147 -31.36 -29.03 -29.97
C GLN A 147 -31.79 -29.70 -31.28
N ASP A 148 -30.92 -29.69 -32.29
CA ASP A 148 -31.18 -30.33 -33.58
C ASP A 148 -31.34 -31.86 -33.41
N GLU A 149 -30.51 -32.50 -32.57
CA GLU A 149 -30.66 -33.94 -32.27
C GLU A 149 -31.97 -34.24 -31.52
N LEU A 150 -32.33 -33.42 -30.52
CA LEU A 150 -33.59 -33.57 -29.78
C LEU A 150 -34.80 -33.43 -30.71
N GLU A 151 -34.80 -32.43 -31.60
CA GLU A 151 -35.87 -32.25 -32.59
C GLU A 151 -35.98 -33.46 -33.52
N ASN A 152 -34.85 -33.99 -33.99
CA ASN A 152 -34.82 -35.20 -34.81
C ASN A 152 -35.38 -36.42 -34.07
N ARG A 153 -35.05 -36.60 -32.79
CA ARG A 153 -35.60 -37.69 -31.95
C ARG A 153 -37.10 -37.53 -31.74
N CYS A 154 -37.57 -36.33 -31.42
CA CYS A 154 -39.01 -36.03 -31.30
C CYS A 154 -39.76 -36.35 -32.60
N ASN A 155 -39.21 -35.96 -33.75
CA ASN A 155 -39.78 -36.27 -35.06
C ASN A 155 -39.85 -37.79 -35.33
N GLN A 156 -38.81 -38.54 -34.95
CA GLN A 156 -38.77 -40.00 -35.06
C GLN A 156 -39.84 -40.66 -34.17
N VAL A 157 -39.93 -40.26 -32.90
CA VAL A 157 -40.94 -40.78 -31.95
C VAL A 157 -42.34 -40.56 -32.51
N ARG A 158 -42.65 -39.32 -32.95
CA ARG A 158 -43.95 -38.99 -33.56
C ARG A 158 -44.26 -39.83 -34.81
N CYS A 159 -43.25 -40.14 -35.62
CA CYS A 159 -43.42 -41.00 -36.81
C CYS A 159 -43.76 -42.45 -36.40
N VAL A 160 -43.07 -42.98 -35.40
CA VAL A 160 -43.31 -44.33 -34.87
C VAL A 160 -44.69 -44.41 -34.20
N GLU A 161 -45.07 -43.40 -33.40
CA GLU A 161 -46.39 -43.31 -32.77
C GLU A 161 -47.52 -43.35 -33.81
N LYS A 162 -47.41 -42.57 -34.90
CA LYS A 162 -48.40 -42.60 -35.99
C LYS A 162 -48.50 -43.96 -36.67
N LYS A 163 -47.37 -44.63 -36.91
CA LYS A 163 -47.36 -45.98 -37.49
C LYS A 163 -48.00 -47.00 -36.55
N LEU A 164 -47.74 -46.88 -35.25
CA LEU A 164 -48.34 -47.74 -34.23
C LEU A 164 -49.86 -47.55 -34.18
N GLN A 165 -50.33 -46.30 -34.15
CA GLN A 165 -51.77 -45.98 -34.20
C GLN A 165 -52.46 -46.57 -35.43
N HIS A 166 -51.81 -46.49 -36.61
CA HIS A 166 -52.37 -47.09 -37.81
C HIS A 166 -52.49 -48.62 -37.71
N LYS A 167 -51.46 -49.28 -37.17
CA LYS A 167 -51.48 -50.73 -36.94
C LYS A 167 -52.52 -51.15 -35.91
N GLU A 168 -52.72 -50.35 -34.87
CA GLU A 168 -53.77 -50.58 -33.87
C GLU A 168 -55.16 -50.48 -34.50
N LEU A 169 -55.40 -49.47 -35.36
CA LEU A 169 -56.65 -49.35 -36.11
C LEU A 169 -56.88 -50.52 -37.08
N GLU A 170 -55.86 -50.91 -37.87
CA GLU A 170 -55.94 -52.08 -38.76
C GLU A 170 -56.30 -53.35 -37.99
N ALA A 171 -55.65 -53.58 -36.84
CA ALA A 171 -55.94 -54.74 -36.00
C ALA A 171 -57.36 -54.69 -35.42
N GLN A 172 -57.83 -53.50 -35.01
CA GLN A 172 -59.18 -53.29 -34.53
C GLN A 172 -60.24 -53.55 -35.61
N GLU A 173 -59.98 -53.13 -36.85
CA GLU A 173 -60.83 -53.42 -38.01
C GLU A 173 -60.90 -54.92 -38.29
N GLN A 174 -59.76 -55.62 -38.27
CA GLN A 174 -59.71 -57.09 -38.45
C GLN A 174 -60.50 -57.82 -37.37
N ILE A 175 -60.34 -57.44 -36.10
CA ILE A 175 -61.11 -58.00 -34.98
C ILE A 175 -62.61 -57.76 -35.21
N THR A 176 -62.99 -56.56 -35.65
CA THR A 176 -64.38 -56.20 -35.93
C THR A 176 -64.95 -57.03 -37.08
N TYR A 177 -64.19 -57.20 -38.17
CA TYR A 177 -64.57 -58.02 -39.31
C TYR A 177 -64.80 -59.48 -38.92
N ILE A 178 -63.86 -60.07 -38.18
CA ILE A 178 -64.00 -61.45 -37.68
C ILE A 178 -65.24 -61.59 -36.79
N ARG A 179 -65.49 -60.64 -35.89
CA ARG A 179 -66.70 -60.63 -35.05
C ARG A 179 -67.97 -60.63 -35.89
N GLN A 180 -68.03 -59.80 -36.94
CA GLN A 180 -69.17 -59.74 -37.86
C GLN A 180 -69.34 -61.04 -38.68
N GLU A 181 -68.26 -61.65 -39.16
CA GLU A 181 -68.31 -62.95 -39.85
C GLU A 181 -68.87 -64.06 -38.95
N TYR A 182 -68.43 -64.14 -37.70
CA TYR A 182 -68.99 -65.10 -36.76
C TYR A 182 -70.46 -64.81 -36.48
N GLU A 183 -70.82 -63.55 -36.24
CA GLU A 183 -72.21 -63.14 -36.00
C GLU A 183 -73.14 -63.52 -37.17
N THR A 184 -72.70 -63.29 -38.41
CA THR A 184 -73.44 -63.66 -39.62
C THR A 184 -73.55 -65.16 -39.81
N LYS A 185 -72.46 -65.93 -39.60
CA LYS A 185 -72.50 -67.40 -39.62
C LYS A 185 -73.48 -67.95 -38.59
N PHE A 186 -73.45 -67.44 -37.36
CA PHE A 186 -74.41 -67.83 -36.31
C PHE A 186 -75.85 -67.50 -36.68
N LYS A 187 -76.11 -66.35 -37.32
CA LYS A 187 -77.45 -66.01 -37.84
C LYS A 187 -77.88 -66.90 -39.00
N GLY A 188 -76.95 -67.29 -39.90
CA GLY A 188 -77.24 -68.08 -41.10
C GLY A 188 -77.38 -69.60 -40.87
N LEU A 189 -76.77 -70.15 -39.82
CA LEU A 189 -76.90 -71.57 -39.45
C LEU A 189 -78.26 -71.93 -38.82
N MET A 190 -79.12 -70.95 -38.56
CA MET A 190 -80.44 -71.17 -38.00
C MET A 190 -81.50 -70.88 -39.09
N PRO A 191 -82.09 -71.92 -39.72
CA PRO A 191 -83.17 -71.74 -40.68
C PRO A 191 -84.29 -70.92 -40.05
N VAL A 192 -84.87 -69.97 -40.78
CA VAL A 192 -85.98 -69.14 -40.29
C VAL A 192 -87.13 -70.02 -39.82
N SER A 193 -87.39 -71.14 -40.50
CA SER A 193 -88.36 -72.16 -40.07
C SER A 193 -88.03 -72.75 -38.71
N LEU A 194 -86.78 -73.17 -38.47
CA LEU A 194 -86.36 -73.73 -37.18
C LEU A 194 -86.33 -72.67 -36.08
N ARG A 195 -85.92 -71.44 -36.39
CA ARG A 195 -85.98 -70.32 -35.43
C ARG A 195 -87.44 -70.03 -35.04
N GLN A 196 -88.35 -70.01 -36.02
CA GLN A 196 -89.77 -69.82 -35.80
C GLN A 196 -90.38 -70.99 -35.03
N GLU A 197 -90.04 -72.24 -35.37
CA GLU A 197 -90.47 -73.42 -34.61
C GLU A 197 -89.99 -73.38 -33.15
N LEU A 198 -88.76 -72.95 -32.90
CA LEU A 198 -88.25 -72.77 -31.55
C LEU A 198 -88.97 -71.63 -30.82
N GLU A 199 -89.22 -70.49 -31.47
CA GLU A 199 -90.00 -69.39 -30.91
C GLU A 199 -91.46 -69.77 -30.63
N ASP A 200 -92.09 -70.54 -31.52
CA ASP A 200 -93.45 -71.06 -31.39
C ASP A 200 -93.50 -72.12 -30.29
N THR A 201 -92.51 -73.00 -30.19
CA THR A 201 -92.37 -73.98 -29.11
C THR A 201 -92.16 -73.30 -27.77
N ILE A 202 -91.30 -72.28 -27.70
CA ILE A 202 -91.12 -71.45 -26.51
C ILE A 202 -92.43 -70.75 -26.15
N SER A 203 -93.16 -70.23 -27.11
CA SER A 203 -94.45 -69.56 -26.90
C SER A 203 -95.53 -70.54 -26.41
N SER A 204 -95.58 -71.74 -27.00
CA SER A 204 -96.45 -72.84 -26.59
C SER A 204 -96.14 -73.32 -25.17
N LEU A 205 -94.86 -73.54 -24.84
CA LEU A 205 -94.42 -73.90 -23.50
C LEU A 205 -94.74 -72.79 -22.49
N LYS A 206 -94.52 -71.52 -22.85
CA LYS A 206 -94.93 -70.39 -22.00
C LYS A 206 -96.44 -70.38 -21.75
N SER A 207 -97.26 -70.65 -22.77
CA SER A 207 -98.72 -70.74 -22.65
C SER A 207 -99.15 -71.93 -21.78
N GLN A 208 -98.53 -73.10 -21.96
CA GLN A 208 -98.77 -74.29 -21.14
C GLN A 208 -98.37 -74.06 -19.69
N VAL A 209 -97.20 -73.46 -19.43
CA VAL A 209 -96.77 -73.07 -18.08
C VAL A 209 -97.78 -72.11 -17.47
N ASN A 210 -98.26 -71.12 -18.24
CA ASN A 210 -99.30 -70.20 -17.78
C ASN A 210 -100.62 -70.92 -17.46
N PHE A 211 -101.04 -71.88 -18.30
CA PHE A 211 -102.27 -72.64 -18.10
C PHE A 211 -102.16 -73.55 -16.88
N LEU A 212 -101.03 -74.22 -16.71
CA LEU A 212 -100.72 -75.03 -15.52
C LEU A 212 -100.65 -74.16 -14.27
N GLN A 213 -100.04 -72.98 -14.34
CA GLN A 213 -100.03 -72.00 -13.25
C GLN A 213 -101.45 -71.56 -12.89
N LYS A 214 -102.30 -71.20 -13.86
CA LYS A 214 -103.71 -70.86 -13.62
C LYS A 214 -104.50 -72.01 -13.01
N ARG A 215 -104.33 -73.23 -13.53
CA ARG A 215 -105.00 -74.43 -12.98
C ARG A 215 -104.50 -74.77 -11.58
N ALA A 216 -103.21 -74.66 -11.32
CA ALA A 216 -102.65 -74.80 -9.98
C ALA A 216 -103.20 -73.73 -9.04
N SER A 217 -103.35 -72.49 -9.51
CA SER A 217 -103.96 -71.40 -8.75
C SER A 217 -105.43 -71.69 -8.40
N ILE A 218 -106.22 -72.22 -9.33
CA ILE A 218 -107.63 -72.63 -9.08
C ILE A 218 -107.70 -73.81 -8.12
N LEU A 219 -106.88 -74.85 -8.33
CA LEU A 219 -106.82 -76.00 -7.41
C LEU A 219 -106.35 -75.58 -6.02
N GLN A 220 -105.49 -74.59 -5.93
CA GLN A 220 -105.06 -74.01 -4.66
C GLN A 220 -106.17 -73.15 -4.04
N GLU A 221 -106.95 -72.41 -4.82
CA GLU A 221 -108.20 -71.75 -4.41
C GLU A 221 -109.23 -72.77 -3.87
N GLU A 222 -109.44 -73.88 -4.57
CA GLU A 222 -110.29 -75.00 -4.14
C GLU A 222 -109.76 -75.64 -2.84
N LEU A 223 -108.46 -75.93 -2.75
CA LEU A 223 -107.85 -76.43 -1.51
C LEU A 223 -107.98 -75.43 -0.35
N THR A 224 -107.83 -74.13 -0.60
CA THR A 224 -108.02 -73.09 0.42
C THR A 224 -109.50 -72.91 0.80
N THR A 225 -110.44 -73.13 -0.10
CA THR A 225 -111.88 -73.13 0.23
C THR A 225 -112.28 -74.39 1.01
N TYR A 226 -111.66 -75.55 0.75
CA TYR A 226 -111.83 -76.76 1.58
C TYR A 226 -111.08 -76.69 2.93
N GLN A 227 -109.95 -75.98 3.02
CA GLN A 227 -109.19 -75.78 4.27
C GLN A 227 -109.71 -74.61 5.11
N GLY A 228 -110.40 -73.63 4.51
CA GLY A 228 -111.14 -72.57 5.21
C GLY A 228 -112.53 -72.98 5.70
N GLY A 229 -112.95 -74.22 5.40
CA GLY A 229 -114.18 -74.86 5.88
C GLY A 229 -113.96 -75.87 7.02
N ARG A 230 -112.96 -75.63 7.88
CA ARG A 230 -112.82 -76.25 9.21
C ARG A 230 -112.81 -75.18 10.29
#